data_AF-A0A7X9EVB8-F1
#
_entry.id   AF-A0A7X9EVB8-F1
#
_cell.length_a   1.000
_cell.length_b   1.000
_cell.length_c   1.000
_cell.angle_alpha   90.00
_cell.angle_beta   90.00
_cell.angle_gamma   90.00
#
_symmetry.space_group_name_H-M   'P 1'
#
loop_
_entity.id
_entity.type
_entity.pdbx_description
1 polymer ?
#
loop_
_entity_poly.entity_id
_entity_poly.type
_entity_poly.pdbx_seq_one_letter_code
_entity_poly.pdbx_strand_id
1 'polypeptide(L)'
;VGPDLDVQAAGGIFVQALPEAREEILEMIEKNIFGMGNLSNALVSYPSLEDMLRVIMQGMEYDIVGEQEIGFRCTCSWERLGNIIGKMSADQLALEPECQGLEVVCEFCRERYQYSLQELETLGKK
;
A
#
# COMPACT_ATOMS: atom_id res chain seq x y z
N VAL A 1 -2.15 12.03 -12.28
CA VAL A 1 -3.20 11.07 -12.72
C VAL A 1 -3.45 11.29 -14.18
N GLY A 2 -3.62 10.21 -14.94
CA GLY A 2 -3.90 10.28 -16.37
C GLY A 2 -5.34 10.73 -16.66
N PRO A 3 -5.65 11.06 -17.92
CA PRO A 3 -7.02 11.33 -18.38
C PRO A 3 -7.99 10.16 -18.09
N ASP A 4 -7.47 8.93 -18.11
CA ASP A 4 -8.22 7.70 -17.85
C ASP A 4 -8.29 7.32 -16.36
N LEU A 5 -7.96 8.25 -15.46
CA LEU A 5 -7.91 8.08 -14.00
C LEU A 5 -6.81 7.13 -13.47
N ASP A 6 -5.92 6.64 -14.34
CA ASP A 6 -4.77 5.83 -13.92
C ASP A 6 -3.70 6.64 -13.16
N VAL A 7 -2.99 5.93 -12.27
CA VAL A 7 -1.85 6.48 -11.53
C VAL A 7 -0.63 6.51 -12.44
N GLN A 8 -0.26 7.70 -12.93
CA GLN A 8 0.94 7.89 -13.76
C GLN A 8 2.25 7.81 -12.95
N ALA A 9 2.23 8.30 -11.71
CA ALA A 9 3.33 8.20 -10.77
C ALA A 9 2.81 8.36 -9.34
N ALA A 10 3.39 7.59 -8.41
CA ALA A 10 3.17 7.70 -6.99
C ALA A 10 4.46 7.34 -6.24
N GLY A 11 4.81 8.12 -5.23
CA GLY A 11 6.02 7.92 -4.46
C GLY A 11 6.22 9.03 -3.44
N GLY A 12 7.24 8.88 -2.61
CA GLY A 12 7.54 9.75 -1.49
C GLY A 12 9.01 9.71 -1.13
N ILE A 13 9.46 10.73 -0.42
CA ILE A 13 10.80 10.78 0.18
C ILE A 13 10.59 10.97 1.68
N PHE A 14 11.36 10.23 2.48
CA PHE A 14 11.42 10.40 3.93
C PHE A 14 12.86 10.67 4.32
N VAL A 15 13.11 11.85 4.89
CA VAL A 15 14.43 12.25 5.39
C VAL A 15 14.31 12.47 6.89
N GLN A 16 15.25 11.91 7.64
CA GLN A 16 15.28 12.03 9.09
C GLN A 16 16.69 12.39 9.55
N ALA A 17 16.83 13.53 10.21
CA ALA A 17 18.03 13.84 10.97
C ALA A 17 18.11 12.98 12.22
N LEU A 18 19.27 12.38 12.42
CA LEU A 18 19.63 11.68 13.66
C LEU A 18 20.26 12.66 14.65
N PRO A 19 20.40 12.29 15.93
CA PRO A 19 21.16 13.10 16.89
C PRO A 19 22.53 13.45 16.33
N GLU A 20 23.00 14.66 16.62
CA GLU A 20 24.29 15.18 16.14
C GLU A 20 24.36 15.47 14.63
N ALA A 21 23.26 15.34 13.89
CA ALA A 21 23.18 15.83 12.52
C ALA A 21 23.44 17.33 12.48
N ARG A 22 24.33 17.73 11.56
CA ARG A 22 24.66 19.14 11.33
C ARG A 22 23.54 19.81 10.54
N GLU A 23 23.13 21.00 10.96
CA GLU A 23 22.05 21.77 10.31
C GLU A 23 22.36 22.03 8.83
N GLU A 24 23.62 22.29 8.48
CA GLU A 24 24.01 22.59 7.10
C GLU A 24 23.76 21.41 6.14
N ILE A 25 23.74 20.17 6.66
CA ILE A 25 23.43 18.97 5.88
C ILE A 25 21.93 18.92 5.57
N LEU A 26 21.09 19.23 6.57
CA LEU A 26 19.65 19.29 6.38
C LEU A 26 19.26 20.37 5.37
N GLU A 27 19.81 21.58 5.51
CA GLU A 27 19.57 22.68 4.58
C GLU A 27 19.97 22.31 3.14
N MET A 28 21.07 21.57 2.96
CA MET A 28 21.50 21.09 1.64
C MET A 28 20.52 20.08 1.05
N ILE A 29 20.10 19.09 1.83
CA ILE A 29 19.13 18.07 1.38
C ILE A 29 17.79 18.72 1.02
N GLU A 30 17.29 19.64 1.86
CA GLU A 30 16.05 20.38 1.58
C GLU A 30 16.17 21.17 0.28
N LYS A 31 17.25 21.93 0.12
CA LYS A 31 17.50 22.71 -1.10
C LYS A 31 17.53 21.82 -2.34
N ASN A 32 18.17 20.65 -2.27
CA ASN A 32 18.25 19.70 -3.37
C ASN A 32 16.86 19.13 -3.71
N ILE A 33 16.09 18.72 -2.71
CA ILE A 33 14.70 18.20 -2.88
C ILE A 33 13.82 19.27 -3.52
N PHE A 34 13.84 20.50 -3.03
CA PHE A 34 13.03 21.59 -3.60
C PHE A 34 13.51 22.00 -5.00
N GLY A 35 14.81 21.88 -5.29
CA GLY A 35 15.40 22.16 -6.59
C GLY A 35 14.94 21.20 -7.70
N MET A 36 14.53 19.98 -7.35
CA MET A 36 13.96 19.00 -8.30
C MET A 36 12.55 19.37 -8.77
N GLY A 37 11.89 20.31 -8.11
CA GLY A 37 10.51 20.69 -8.38
C GLY A 37 9.50 19.71 -7.78
N ASN A 38 8.38 19.49 -8.47
CA ASN A 38 7.32 18.63 -7.96
C ASN A 38 7.75 17.15 -8.00
N LEU A 39 7.66 16.47 -6.86
CA LEU A 39 8.04 15.07 -6.71
C LEU A 39 7.31 14.14 -7.69
N SER A 40 6.02 14.34 -7.98
CA SER A 40 5.31 13.48 -8.93
C SER A 40 5.87 13.58 -10.35
N ASN A 41 6.30 14.78 -10.75
CA ASN A 41 6.97 15.00 -12.03
C ASN A 41 8.40 14.43 -12.01
N ALA A 42 9.12 14.58 -10.89
CA ALA A 42 10.43 13.98 -10.71
C ALA A 42 10.38 12.46 -10.89
N LEU A 43 9.41 11.78 -10.26
CA LEU A 43 9.22 10.33 -10.39
C LEU A 43 9.00 9.87 -11.83
N VAL A 44 8.45 10.72 -12.70
CA VAL A 44 8.29 10.43 -14.13
C VAL A 44 9.55 10.79 -14.93
N SER A 45 10.28 11.83 -14.51
CA SER A 45 11.40 12.41 -15.28
C SER A 45 12.72 11.68 -15.06
N TYR A 46 12.92 11.09 -13.87
CA TYR A 46 14.12 10.31 -13.58
C TYR A 46 13.94 8.84 -14.00
N PRO A 47 14.93 8.21 -14.63
CA PRO A 47 14.83 6.83 -15.10
C PRO A 47 14.93 5.80 -13.97
N SER A 48 15.45 6.19 -12.79
CA SER A 48 15.54 5.33 -11.61
C SER A 48 15.46 6.13 -10.30
N LEU A 49 15.16 5.44 -9.19
CA LEU A 49 15.25 6.02 -7.85
C LEU A 49 16.69 6.38 -7.47
N GLU A 50 17.68 5.66 -7.98
CA GLU A 50 19.09 5.97 -7.74
C GLU A 50 19.48 7.32 -8.36
N ASP A 51 19.01 7.63 -9.57
CA ASP A 51 19.25 8.92 -10.21
C ASP A 51 18.59 10.06 -9.43
N MET A 52 17.40 9.82 -8.89
CA MET A 52 16.74 10.78 -8.00
C MET A 52 17.54 10.98 -6.71
N LEU A 53 18.04 9.89 -6.10
CA LEU A 53 18.89 9.95 -4.90
C LEU A 53 20.20 10.71 -5.15
N ARG A 54 20.82 10.58 -6.33
CA ARG A 54 22.03 11.35 -6.70
C ARG A 54 21.78 12.86 -6.67
N VAL A 55 20.59 13.29 -7.06
CA VAL A 55 20.21 14.71 -7.01
C VAL A 55 19.94 15.16 -5.57
N ILE A 56 19.18 14.37 -4.81
CA ILE A 56 18.89 14.65 -3.39
C ILE A 56 20.18 14.75 -2.58
N MET A 57 21.12 13.85 -2.82
CA MET A 57 22.40 13.76 -2.09
C MET A 57 23.53 14.56 -2.76
N GLN A 58 23.22 15.41 -3.74
CA GLN A 58 24.24 16.17 -4.45
C GLN A 58 25.08 17.01 -3.48
N GLY A 59 26.41 16.85 -3.57
CA GLY A 59 27.37 17.55 -2.70
C GLY A 59 27.66 16.82 -1.38
N MET A 60 27.16 15.59 -1.21
CA MET A 60 27.36 14.76 -0.03
C MET A 60 27.75 13.34 -0.44
N GLU A 61 28.57 12.69 0.39
CA GLU A 61 28.80 11.26 0.28
C GLU A 61 27.65 10.51 0.96
N TYR A 62 27.23 9.40 0.34
CA TYR A 62 26.17 8.55 0.87
C TYR A 62 26.38 7.11 0.40
N ASP A 63 25.87 6.17 1.20
CA ASP A 63 25.88 4.74 0.89
C ASP A 63 24.45 4.24 0.67
N ILE A 64 24.26 3.42 -0.36
CA ILE A 64 23.01 2.69 -0.55
C ILE A 64 23.08 1.43 0.31
N VAL A 65 22.26 1.39 1.36
CA VAL A 65 22.27 0.29 2.36
C VAL A 65 21.39 -0.89 1.97
N GLY A 66 20.48 -0.71 1.01
CA GLY A 66 19.62 -1.77 0.52
C GLY A 66 18.53 -1.27 -0.41
N GLU A 67 17.95 -2.22 -1.15
CA GLU A 67 16.81 -2.03 -2.03
C GLU A 67 15.80 -3.14 -1.72
N GLN A 68 14.51 -2.82 -1.83
CA GLN A 68 13.46 -3.80 -1.65
C GLN A 68 12.32 -3.52 -2.62
N GLU A 69 11.88 -4.56 -3.33
CA GLU A 69 10.64 -4.50 -4.09
C GLU A 69 9.45 -4.31 -3.15
N ILE A 70 8.61 -3.34 -3.47
CA ILE A 70 7.35 -3.09 -2.78
C ILE A 70 6.19 -3.43 -3.71
N GLY A 71 5.16 -4.03 -3.14
CA GLY A 71 3.97 -4.38 -3.89
C GLY A 71 2.78 -4.49 -2.96
N PHE A 72 1.61 -4.12 -3.47
CA PHE A 72 0.37 -4.36 -2.76
C PHE A 72 0.12 -5.87 -2.68
N ARG A 73 0.02 -6.40 -1.45
CA ARG A 73 -0.29 -7.81 -1.21
C ARG A 73 -1.31 -7.94 -0.09
N CYS A 74 -2.53 -8.33 -0.46
CA CYS A 74 -3.54 -8.71 0.52
C CYS A 74 -3.45 -10.20 0.85
N THR A 75 -3.64 -10.55 2.12
CA THR A 75 -3.64 -11.94 2.60
C THR A 75 -5.04 -12.50 2.81
N CYS A 76 -6.07 -11.86 2.25
CA CYS A 76 -7.41 -12.43 2.24
C CYS A 76 -7.43 -13.69 1.38
N SER A 77 -8.29 -14.63 1.73
CA SER A 77 -8.59 -15.79 0.91
C SER A 77 -10.02 -16.22 1.18
N TRP A 78 -10.57 -17.03 0.28
CA TRP A 78 -11.90 -17.60 0.43
C TRP A 78 -12.01 -18.38 1.75
N GLU A 79 -11.03 -19.23 2.07
CA GLU A 79 -11.05 -19.97 3.34
C GLU A 79 -10.94 -19.05 4.56
N ARG A 80 -10.06 -18.04 4.51
CA ARG A 80 -9.82 -17.16 5.67
C ARG A 80 -11.05 -16.32 5.99
N LEU A 81 -11.68 -15.73 4.97
CA LEU A 81 -12.86 -14.91 5.17
C LEU A 81 -14.07 -15.78 5.52
N GLY A 82 -14.27 -16.91 4.84
CA GLY A 82 -15.36 -17.83 5.16
C GLY A 82 -15.27 -18.42 6.58
N ASN A 83 -14.08 -18.69 7.11
CA ASN A 83 -13.90 -19.11 8.51
C ASN A 83 -14.30 -18.02 9.52
N ILE A 84 -14.12 -16.74 9.18
CA ILE A 84 -14.51 -15.62 10.05
C ILE A 84 -16.03 -15.45 10.01
N ILE A 85 -16.60 -15.38 8.81
CA ILE A 85 -18.03 -15.16 8.59
C ILE A 85 -18.86 -16.34 9.09
N GLY A 86 -18.40 -17.58 8.86
CA GLY A 86 -19.09 -18.79 9.33
C GLY A 86 -19.18 -18.95 10.85
N LYS A 87 -18.43 -18.15 11.62
CA LYS A 87 -18.50 -18.10 13.09
C LYS A 87 -19.49 -17.05 13.61
N MET A 88 -20.04 -16.22 12.73
CA MET A 88 -21.02 -15.20 13.08
C MET A 88 -22.43 -15.81 13.07
N SER A 89 -23.32 -15.29 13.92
CA SER A 89 -24.72 -15.71 13.91
C SER A 89 -25.47 -15.09 12.71
N ALA A 90 -26.60 -15.69 12.34
CA ALA A 90 -27.48 -15.14 11.30
C ALA A 90 -27.92 -13.69 11.63
N ASP A 91 -28.17 -13.39 12.90
CA ASP A 91 -28.51 -12.03 13.36
C ASP A 91 -27.37 -11.02 13.14
N GLN A 92 -26.12 -11.43 13.39
CA GLN A 92 -24.94 -10.58 13.18
C GLN A 92 -24.70 -10.30 11.69
N LEU A 93 -25.08 -11.22 10.83
CA LEU A 93 -25.01 -11.11 9.38
C LEU A 93 -26.26 -10.46 8.77
N ALA A 94 -27.27 -10.14 9.60
CA ALA A 94 -28.58 -9.64 9.16
C ALA A 94 -29.19 -10.48 8.03
N LEU A 95 -29.06 -11.81 8.12
CA LEU A 95 -29.55 -12.74 7.10
C LEU A 95 -31.08 -12.80 7.10
N GLU A 96 -31.69 -12.55 5.94
CA GLU A 96 -33.12 -12.79 5.72
C GLU A 96 -33.40 -14.30 5.55
N PRO A 97 -34.59 -14.80 5.92
CA PRO A 97 -34.93 -16.22 5.83
C PRO A 97 -34.80 -16.83 4.43
N GLU A 98 -35.02 -16.05 3.37
CA GLU A 98 -34.89 -16.51 1.97
C GLU A 98 -33.46 -16.46 1.42
N CYS A 99 -32.49 -16.00 2.22
CA CYS A 99 -31.11 -15.82 1.77
C CYS A 99 -30.43 -17.19 1.48
N GLN A 100 -29.87 -17.35 0.28
CA GLN A 100 -29.22 -18.60 -0.13
C GLN A 100 -27.69 -18.56 0.01
N GLY A 101 -27.12 -17.38 0.21
CA GLY A 101 -25.68 -17.15 0.26
C GLY A 101 -25.33 -15.67 0.47
N LEU A 102 -24.04 -15.39 0.60
CA LEU A 102 -23.50 -14.08 0.91
C LEU A 102 -22.34 -13.73 -0.04
N GLU A 103 -22.32 -12.48 -0.48
CA GLU A 103 -21.12 -11.87 -1.04
C GLU A 103 -20.33 -11.20 0.09
N VAL A 104 -19.05 -11.56 0.21
CA VAL A 104 -18.12 -10.93 1.14
C VAL A 104 -17.06 -10.20 0.32
N VAL A 105 -16.99 -8.89 0.49
CA VAL A 105 -15.98 -8.04 -0.14
C VAL A 105 -14.86 -7.79 0.85
N CYS A 106 -13.61 -8.06 0.46
CA CYS A 106 -12.48 -7.67 1.30
C CYS A 106 -12.34 -6.14 1.30
N GLU A 107 -12.41 -5.50 2.47
CA GLU A 107 -12.25 -4.04 2.56
C GLU A 107 -10.85 -3.53 2.17
N PHE A 108 -9.83 -4.41 2.14
CA PHE A 108 -8.46 -4.03 1.79
C PHE A 108 -8.19 -4.10 0.29
N CYS A 109 -8.47 -5.24 -0.36
CA CYS A 109 -8.19 -5.43 -1.79
C CYS A 109 -9.42 -5.37 -2.69
N ARG A 110 -10.63 -5.25 -2.12
CA ARG A 110 -11.91 -5.26 -2.85
C ARG A 110 -12.22 -6.54 -3.63
N GLU A 111 -11.47 -7.60 -3.41
CA GLU A 111 -11.80 -8.94 -3.94
C GLU A 111 -13.15 -9.40 -3.41
N ARG A 112 -13.97 -10.00 -4.29
CA ARG A 112 -15.34 -10.43 -3.97
C ARG A 112 -15.39 -11.95 -3.89
N TYR A 113 -15.87 -12.45 -2.76
CA TYR A 113 -16.01 -13.87 -2.50
C TYR A 113 -17.48 -14.22 -2.33
N GLN A 114 -17.96 -15.20 -3.09
CA GLN A 114 -19.31 -15.74 -2.96
C GLN A 114 -19.28 -16.99 -2.08
N TYR A 115 -20.24 -17.10 -1.17
CA TYR A 115 -20.45 -18.28 -0.33
C TYR A 115 -21.92 -18.67 -0.31
N SER A 116 -22.19 -19.96 -0.34
CA SER A 116 -23.45 -20.53 0.12
C SER A 116 -23.50 -20.63 1.65
N LEU A 117 -24.70 -20.70 2.22
CA LEU A 117 -24.84 -20.93 3.68
C LEU A 117 -24.17 -22.25 4.12
N GLN A 118 -24.23 -23.29 3.28
CA GLN A 118 -23.61 -24.60 3.57
C GLN A 118 -22.08 -24.53 3.66
N GLU A 119 -21.45 -23.75 2.77
CA GLU A 119 -20.00 -23.53 2.81
C GLU A 119 -19.60 -22.78 4.09
N LEU A 120 -20.33 -21.74 4.46
CA LEU A 120 -20.07 -20.99 5.70
C LEU A 120 -20.23 -21.84 6.95
N GLU A 121 -21.28 -22.67 7.03
CA GLU A 121 -21.44 -23.61 8.13
C GLU A 121 -20.30 -24.62 8.22
N THR A 122 -19.77 -25.05 7.07
CA THR A 122 -18.67 -26.01 7.01
C THR A 122 -17.35 -25.37 7.45
N LEU A 123 -17.10 -24.13 7.03
CA LEU A 123 -15.91 -23.37 7.38
C LEU A 123 -15.91 -22.92 8.85
N GLY A 124 -17.05 -22.47 9.36
CA GLY A 124 -17.21 -22.01 10.75
C GLY A 124 -17.00 -23.08 11.81
N LYS A 125 -17.12 -24.37 11.44
CA LYS A 125 -16.90 -25.53 12.31
C LYS A 125 -15.42 -25.89 12.52
N LYS A 126 -14.49 -25.28 11.76
CA LYS A 126 -13.04 -25.42 11.94
C LYS A 126 -12.48 -24.39 12.92
#